data_AF-F1LEI9-F1
#
_entry.id   AF-F1LEI9-F1
#
_cell.length_a   1.000
_cell.length_b   1.000
_cell.length_c   1.000
_cell.angle_alpha   90.00
_cell.angle_beta   90.00
_cell.angle_gamma   90.00
#
_symmetry.space_group_name_H-M   'P 1'
#
loop_
_entity.id
_entity.type
_entity.pdbx_description
1 polymer ?
#
loop_
_entity_poly.entity_id
_entity_poly.type
_entity_poly.pdbx_seq_one_letter_code
_entity_poly.pdbx_strand_id
1 'polypeptide(L)'
;MDSTTPVPVTVKSRRKRQTWLFVTHDSSTNDSTIREFKFDELNTTDTCATLRDLRSATRYIVYVTASNGFGTSVPSSRALAATNAIVTPSNASLPKIERKYSLSSNVTVCG
;
A
#
# COMPACT_ATOMS: atom_id res chain seq x y z
N MET A 1 -16.95 -22.89 44.56
CA MET A 1 -16.59 -23.08 43.15
C MET A 1 -17.17 -21.90 42.39
N ASP A 2 -16.34 -20.95 42.01
CA ASP A 2 -16.75 -19.87 41.11
C ASP A 2 -15.80 -19.91 39.91
N SER A 3 -16.35 -20.25 38.75
CA SER A 3 -15.61 -20.45 37.50
C SER A 3 -15.81 -19.21 36.65
N THR A 4 -14.97 -18.20 36.86
CA THR A 4 -14.94 -17.03 35.99
C THR A 4 -14.15 -17.37 34.73
N THR A 5 -14.87 -17.67 33.65
CA THR A 5 -14.32 -17.79 32.30
C THR A 5 -13.71 -16.47 31.85
N PRO A 6 -12.43 -16.42 31.42
CA PRO A 6 -11.82 -15.20 30.91
C PRO A 6 -12.39 -14.88 29.53
N VAL A 7 -13.11 -13.77 29.43
CA VAL A 7 -13.59 -13.21 28.16
C VAL A 7 -12.37 -12.82 27.32
N PRO A 8 -12.23 -13.26 26.05
CA PRO A 8 -11.09 -12.91 25.23
C PRO A 8 -11.14 -11.41 24.90
N VAL A 9 -10.25 -10.65 25.53
CA VAL A 9 -10.02 -9.25 25.18
C VAL A 9 -9.35 -9.22 23.81
N THR A 10 -10.14 -8.98 22.76
CA THR A 10 -9.60 -8.66 21.43
C THR A 10 -8.89 -7.32 21.49
N VAL A 11 -7.60 -7.35 21.83
CA VAL A 11 -6.70 -6.22 21.63
C VAL A 11 -6.62 -5.99 20.12
N LYS A 12 -7.31 -4.96 19.63
CA LYS A 12 -7.11 -4.46 18.26
C LYS A 12 -5.70 -3.90 18.19
N SER A 13 -4.73 -4.76 17.85
CA SER A 13 -3.35 -4.37 17.62
C SER A 13 -3.35 -3.21 16.64
N ARG A 14 -2.98 -2.02 17.11
CA ARG A 14 -2.84 -0.84 16.25
C ARG A 14 -1.66 -1.12 15.33
N ARG A 15 -1.98 -1.53 14.11
CA ARG A 15 -1.00 -1.81 13.07
C ARG A 15 -0.14 -0.58 12.82
N LYS A 16 1.15 -0.69 13.10
CA LYS A 16 2.10 0.40 12.89
C LYS A 16 2.27 0.55 11.37
N ARG A 17 1.58 1.54 10.77
CA ARG A 17 1.78 1.89 9.37
C ARG A 17 3.23 2.33 9.21
N GLN A 18 4.05 1.48 8.61
CA GLN A 18 5.43 1.84 8.29
C GLN A 18 5.41 2.64 6.99
N THR A 19 5.44 3.96 7.13
CA THR A 19 5.62 4.90 6.02
C THR A 19 7.08 5.34 6.01
N TRP A 20 7.75 5.16 4.89
CA TRP A 20 9.12 5.63 4.68
C TRP A 20 9.09 6.89 3.82
N LEU A 21 9.75 7.95 4.29
CA LEU A 21 9.92 9.20 3.54
C LEU A 21 11.37 9.27 3.08
N PHE A 22 11.58 9.31 1.77
CA PHE A 22 12.90 9.57 1.18
C PHE A 22 12.94 10.99 0.66
N VAL A 23 13.90 11.77 1.13
CA VAL A 23 14.17 13.13 0.63
C VAL A 23 15.43 13.07 -0.21
N THR A 24 15.33 13.45 -1.48
CA THR A 24 16.48 13.61 -2.36
C THR A 24 16.71 15.09 -2.59
N HIS A 25 17.90 15.58 -2.29
CA HIS A 25 18.33 16.94 -2.64
C HIS A 25 19.21 16.89 -3.87
N ASP A 26 18.87 17.68 -4.87
CA ASP A 26 19.71 17.90 -6.05
C ASP A 26 20.54 19.16 -5.79
N SER A 27 21.84 18.98 -5.62
CA SER A 27 22.77 20.09 -5.37
C SER A 27 22.99 20.99 -6.58
N SER A 28 22.65 20.53 -7.80
CA SER A 28 22.80 21.31 -9.03
C SER A 28 21.65 22.29 -9.26
N THR A 29 20.45 21.92 -8.85
CA THR A 29 19.23 22.75 -8.96
C THR A 29 18.80 23.35 -7.61
N ASN A 30 19.42 22.91 -6.51
CA ASN A 30 19.01 23.18 -5.13
C ASN A 30 17.58 22.70 -4.80
N ASP A 31 17.03 21.79 -5.60
CA ASP A 31 15.69 21.27 -5.41
C ASP A 31 15.69 20.05 -4.48
N SER A 32 14.64 19.94 -3.65
CA SER A 32 14.38 18.76 -2.81
C SER A 32 13.12 18.04 -3.27
N THR A 33 13.20 16.74 -3.53
CA THR A 33 12.02 15.91 -3.82
C THR A 33 11.77 14.92 -2.69
N ILE A 34 10.51 14.78 -2.28
CA ILE A 34 10.08 13.86 -1.21
C ILE A 34 9.28 12.72 -1.85
N ARG A 35 9.66 11.48 -1.55
CA ARG A 35 8.96 10.26 -1.98
C ARG A 35 8.49 9.49 -0.76
N GLU A 36 7.17 9.30 -0.66
CA GLU A 36 6.54 8.46 0.35
C GLU A 36 6.40 7.03 -0.17
N PHE A 37 6.84 6.06 0.62
CA PHE A 37 6.60 4.63 0.41
C PHE A 37 5.76 4.10 1.56
N LYS A 38 4.59 3.56 1.23
CA LYS A 38 3.67 2.93 2.18
C LYS A 38 3.71 1.43 1.97
N PHE A 39 4.03 0.70 3.03
CA PHE A 39 3.92 -0.76 3.03
C PHE A 39 2.53 -1.17 3.52
N ASP A 40 1.83 -1.95 2.71
CA ASP A 40 0.62 -2.64 3.14
C ASP A 40 1.01 -4.02 3.66
N GLU A 41 1.15 -4.11 4.97
CA GLU A 41 1.26 -5.40 5.64
C GLU A 41 -0.12 -6.07 5.58
N LEU A 42 -0.19 -7.40 5.45
CA LEU A 42 -1.44 -8.16 5.45
C LEU A 42 -1.29 -9.39 6.33
N ASN A 43 -2.26 -9.63 7.22
CA ASN A 43 -2.28 -10.86 8.03
C ASN A 43 -3.05 -11.89 7.22
N THR A 44 -2.34 -12.69 6.43
CA THR A 44 -2.97 -13.67 5.56
C THR A 44 -2.15 -14.94 5.47
N THR A 45 -2.84 -16.06 5.24
CA THR A 45 -2.26 -17.32 4.77
C THR A 45 -2.32 -17.43 3.25
N ASP A 46 -2.97 -16.49 2.59
CA ASP A 46 -3.11 -16.44 1.14
C ASP A 46 -1.78 -16.07 0.49
N THR A 47 -1.54 -16.65 -0.68
CA THR A 47 -0.40 -16.33 -1.54
C THR A 47 -0.66 -15.10 -2.42
N CYS A 48 -1.88 -14.57 -2.42
CA CYS A 48 -2.29 -13.45 -3.27
C CYS A 48 -2.90 -12.30 -2.45
N ALA A 49 -2.60 -11.07 -2.87
CA ALA A 49 -3.18 -9.86 -2.30
C ALA A 49 -3.48 -8.83 -3.39
N THR A 50 -4.58 -8.10 -3.25
CA THR A 50 -4.93 -6.99 -4.14
C THR A 50 -4.65 -5.66 -3.46
N LEU A 51 -3.66 -4.93 -3.98
CA LEU A 51 -3.39 -3.54 -3.65
C LEU A 51 -4.48 -2.66 -4.29
N ARG A 52 -5.09 -1.81 -3.48
CA ARG A 52 -6.16 -0.89 -3.89
C ARG A 52 -5.69 0.55 -3.78
N ASP A 53 -6.46 1.47 -4.34
CA ASP A 53 -6.22 2.91 -4.21
C ASP A 53 -4.87 3.37 -4.80
N LEU A 54 -4.37 2.63 -5.81
CA LEU A 54 -3.16 3.01 -6.52
C LEU A 54 -3.46 4.12 -7.52
N ARG A 55 -2.53 5.04 -7.69
CA ARG A 55 -2.64 6.12 -8.68
C ARG A 55 -2.75 5.50 -10.07
N SER A 56 -3.74 5.93 -10.85
CA SER A 56 -3.90 5.53 -12.26
C SER A 56 -2.72 5.99 -13.13
N ALA A 57 -2.56 5.38 -14.30
CA ALA A 57 -1.50 5.67 -15.27
C ALA A 57 -0.09 5.74 -14.65
N THR A 58 0.18 4.89 -13.65
CA THR A 58 1.44 4.90 -12.89
C THR A 58 2.06 3.51 -12.92
N ARG A 59 3.39 3.46 -13.11
CA ARG A 59 4.17 2.22 -13.03
C ARG A 59 4.70 2.03 -11.61
N TYR A 60 4.42 0.85 -11.05
CA TYR A 60 4.82 0.41 -9.73
C TYR A 60 5.86 -0.70 -9.82
N ILE A 61 6.81 -0.69 -8.89
CA ILE A 61 7.70 -1.81 -8.60
C ILE A 61 7.16 -2.48 -7.35
N VAL A 62 6.87 -3.78 -7.45
CA VAL A 62 6.25 -4.55 -6.37
C VAL A 62 7.16 -5.71 -5.98
N TYR A 63 7.29 -5.96 -4.69
CA TYR A 63 7.95 -7.13 -4.12
C TYR A 63 7.25 -7.49 -2.81
N VAL A 64 7.37 -8.73 -2.37
CA VAL A 64 6.75 -9.22 -1.13
C VAL A 64 7.80 -9.77 -0.17
N THR A 65 7.51 -9.66 1.12
CA THR A 65 8.28 -10.24 2.21
C THR A 65 7.31 -10.92 3.16
N ALA A 66 7.57 -12.15 3.55
CA ALA A 66 6.78 -12.86 4.55
C ALA A 66 7.32 -12.54 5.96
N SER A 67 6.45 -12.36 6.94
CA SER A 67 6.84 -12.09 8.33
C SER A 67 6.12 -13.03 9.29
N ASN A 68 6.84 -13.57 10.27
CA ASN A 68 6.30 -14.39 11.35
C ASN A 68 6.98 -14.04 12.69
N GLY A 69 6.65 -14.77 13.76
CA GLY A 69 7.21 -14.53 15.10
C GLY A 69 8.74 -14.68 15.22
N PHE A 70 9.40 -15.28 14.22
CA PHE A 70 10.85 -15.47 14.18
C PHE A 70 11.58 -14.39 13.36
N GLY A 71 10.85 -13.63 12.54
CA GLY A 71 11.43 -12.56 11.73
C GLY A 71 10.75 -12.39 10.38
N THR A 72 11.43 -11.69 9.48
CA THR A 72 10.97 -11.39 8.11
C THR A 72 11.87 -12.09 7.10
N SER A 73 11.29 -12.65 6.04
CA SER A 73 12.00 -13.32 4.97
C SER A 73 12.81 -12.33 4.11
N VAL A 74 13.69 -12.86 3.27
CA VAL A 74 14.24 -12.10 2.15
C VAL A 74 13.12 -11.65 1.19
N PRO A 75 13.27 -10.51 0.52
CA PRO A 75 12.28 -10.03 -0.45
C PRO A 75 12.26 -10.91 -1.70
N SER A 76 11.08 -11.02 -2.31
CA SER A 76 10.91 -11.66 -3.62
C SER A 76 11.62 -10.89 -4.74
N SER A 77 11.66 -11.50 -5.93
CA SER A 77 11.98 -10.78 -7.16
C SER A 77 11.03 -9.58 -7.35
N ARG A 78 11.56 -8.49 -7.91
CA ARG A 78 10.81 -7.27 -8.17
C ARG A 78 9.99 -7.44 -9.44
N ALA A 79 8.68 -7.24 -9.36
CA ALA A 79 7.76 -7.23 -10.47
C ALA A 79 7.40 -5.79 -10.87
N LEU A 80 7.10 -5.58 -12.14
CA LEU A 80 6.61 -4.30 -12.68
C LEU A 80 5.12 -4.40 -12.93
N ALA A 81 4.34 -3.55 -12.26
CA ALA A 81 2.90 -3.43 -12.47
C ALA A 81 2.57 -2.04 -12.99
N ALA A 82 1.66 -1.92 -13.94
CA ALA A 82 1.19 -0.63 -14.44
C ALA A 82 -0.33 -0.53 -14.24
N THR A 83 -0.78 0.62 -13.76
CA THR A 83 -2.20 0.91 -13.63
C THR A 83 -2.71 1.60 -14.90
N ASN A 84 -3.92 1.26 -15.31
CA ASN A 84 -4.53 1.85 -16.51
C ASN A 84 -4.85 3.33 -16.29
N ALA A 85 -4.91 4.09 -17.38
CA ALA A 85 -5.44 5.45 -17.33
C ALA A 85 -6.97 5.38 -17.25
N ILE A 86 -7.55 5.93 -16.18
CA ILE A 86 -9.00 6.10 -16.09
C ILE A 86 -9.35 7.39 -16.82
N VAL A 87 -10.04 7.28 -17.95
CA VAL A 87 -10.57 8.42 -18.70
C VAL A 87 -12.00 8.65 -18.23
N THR A 88 -12.22 9.69 -17.42
CA THR A 88 -13.57 10.11 -17.07
C THR A 88 -14.20 10.79 -18.30
N PRO A 89 -15.38 10.38 -18.79
CA PRO A 89 -16.04 11.07 -19.89
C PRO A 89 -16.34 12.52 -19.48
N SER A 90 -15.99 13.46 -20.36
CA SER A 90 -15.97 14.91 -20.13
C SER A 90 -17.31 15.54 -19.70
N ASN A 91 -18.42 14.81 -19.82
CA ASN A 91 -19.77 15.29 -19.49
C ASN A 91 -20.20 15.04 -18.04
N ALA A 92 -19.40 14.32 -17.23
CA ALA A 92 -19.60 14.27 -15.79
C ALA A 92 -18.84 15.45 -15.16
N SER A 93 -19.54 16.56 -14.92
CA SER A 93 -18.99 17.72 -14.21
C SER A 93 -18.79 17.39 -12.73
N LEU A 94 -17.82 16.53 -12.42
CA LEU A 94 -17.39 16.26 -11.05
C LEU A 94 -16.36 17.34 -10.64
N PRO A 95 -16.51 17.95 -9.46
CA PRO A 95 -15.57 18.94 -8.97
C PRO A 95 -14.16 18.35 -8.87
N LYS A 96 -13.14 19.17 -9.15
CA LYS A 96 -11.72 18.77 -9.25
C LYS A 96 -11.21 18.00 -8.02
N ILE A 97 -11.81 18.24 -6.85
CA ILE A 97 -11.48 17.57 -5.60
C ILE A 97 -11.85 16.07 -5.63
N GLU A 98 -12.95 15.69 -6.28
CA GLU A 98 -13.38 14.31 -6.39
C GLU A 98 -12.57 13.55 -7.45
N ARG A 99 -12.10 14.23 -8.50
CA ARG A 99 -11.27 13.60 -9.56
C ARG A 99 -9.95 13.03 -9.03
N LYS A 100 -9.36 13.61 -7.98
CA LYS A 100 -8.10 13.11 -7.39
C LYS A 100 -8.28 11.79 -6.63
N TYR A 101 -9.48 11.54 -6.10
CA TYR A 101 -9.84 10.32 -5.37
C TYR A 101 -10.60 9.31 -6.22
N SER A 102 -11.08 9.71 -7.41
CA SER A 102 -11.85 8.85 -8.34
C SER A 102 -11.00 8.09 -9.36
N LEU A 103 -9.70 8.41 -9.48
CA LEU A 103 -8.77 7.78 -10.43
C LEU A 103 -7.84 6.78 -9.73
N SER A 104 -8.40 5.87 -8.93
CA SER A 104 -7.66 4.76 -8.35
C SER A 104 -7.76 3.48 -9.18
N SER A 105 -6.68 2.73 -9.22
CA SER A 105 -6.59 1.41 -9.85
C SER A 105 -6.13 0.37 -8.82
N ASN A 106 -6.35 -0.91 -9.16
CA ASN A 106 -5.96 -2.03 -8.32
C ASN A 106 -4.88 -2.88 -8.99
N VAL A 107 -3.99 -3.46 -8.20
CA VAL A 107 -2.96 -4.41 -8.68
C VAL A 107 -3.01 -5.65 -7.79
N THR A 108 -3.14 -6.83 -8.40
CA THR A 108 -3.04 -8.10 -7.68
C THR A 108 -1.62 -8.65 -7.76
N VAL A 109 -1.10 -9.06 -6.61
CA VAL A 109 0.24 -9.58 -6.40
C VAL A 109 0.09 -10.98 -5.84
N CYS A 110 0.73 -11.97 -6.46
CA CYS A 110 0.76 -13.34 -5.98
C CYS A 110 2.21 -13.81 -5.86
N GLY A 111 2.54 -14.57 -4.82
CA GLY A 111 3.91 -15.03 -4.50
C GLY A 111 3.94 -16.42 -3.91
#